data_AF-A0A316D5N2-F1
#
_entry.id   AF-A0A316D5N2-F1
#
_cell.length_a   1.000
_cell.length_b   1.000
_cell.length_c   1.000
_cell.angle_alpha   90.00
_cell.angle_beta   90.00
_cell.angle_gamma   90.00
#
_symmetry.space_group_name_H-M   'P 1'
#
loop_
_entity.id
_entity.type
_entity.pdbx_description
1 polymer ?
#
loop_
_entity_poly.entity_id
_entity_poly.type
_entity_poly.pdbx_seq_one_letter_code
_entity_poly.pdbx_strand_id
1 'polypeptide(L)'
;MSEAQHPEQEHPEAEAIEAVEPERNALNSEQRLTEAIEQVCTSKAEEFHLLGYEQVTGAEVWECVSQKYKMIPPLHRVINDVLTLKTNVFMNWLLIRAYKQPDADDMPPPPKRHF
;
A
#
# COMPACT_ATOMS: atom_id res chain seq x y z
N MET A 1 -29.40 0.64 64.32
CA MET A 1 -28.57 1.66 63.67
C MET A 1 -27.30 0.96 63.23
N SER A 2 -26.86 1.27 62.02
CA SER A 2 -25.83 0.62 61.21
C SER A 2 -24.52 0.31 61.93
N GLU A 3 -23.82 -0.73 61.48
CA GLU A 3 -22.49 -0.54 60.88
C GLU A 3 -22.18 -1.78 60.03
N ALA A 4 -21.99 -1.59 58.74
CA ALA A 4 -21.54 -2.62 57.82
C ALA A 4 -20.03 -2.77 57.97
N GLN A 5 -19.56 -3.97 58.31
CA GLN A 5 -18.16 -4.34 58.13
C GLN A 5 -18.10 -5.35 56.98
N HIS A 6 -17.71 -4.87 55.80
CA HIS A 6 -17.05 -5.70 54.79
C HIS A 6 -15.64 -5.10 54.60
N PRO A 7 -14.57 -5.88 54.85
CA PRO A 7 -13.22 -5.48 54.49
C PRO A 7 -12.96 -5.79 53.00
N GLU A 8 -12.12 -4.93 52.42
CA GLU A 8 -11.18 -5.14 51.30
C GLU A 8 -11.38 -6.38 50.42
N GLN A 9 -11.65 -6.15 49.13
CA GLN A 9 -10.94 -6.85 48.07
C GLN A 9 -10.33 -5.82 47.12
N GLU A 10 -9.01 -5.91 47.01
CA GLU A 10 -8.12 -5.11 46.17
C GLU A 10 -8.53 -5.16 44.69
N HIS A 11 -8.59 -4.00 44.04
CA HIS A 11 -8.53 -3.89 42.59
C HIS A 11 -7.09 -3.51 42.19
N PRO A 12 -6.27 -4.43 41.67
CA PRO A 12 -5.02 -4.09 40.99
C PRO A 12 -5.28 -4.05 39.48
N GLU A 13 -5.84 -2.94 38.96
CA GLU A 13 -6.14 -2.81 37.52
C GLU A 13 -5.49 -1.57 36.87
N ALA A 14 -4.86 -0.69 37.64
CA ALA A 14 -4.39 0.60 37.13
C ALA A 14 -3.00 0.58 36.49
N GLU A 15 -2.15 -0.43 36.73
CA GLU A 15 -0.74 -0.40 36.29
C GLU A 15 -0.44 -1.07 34.95
N ALA A 16 -1.39 -1.75 34.30
CA ALA A 16 -1.14 -2.46 33.03
C ALA A 16 -1.45 -1.63 31.77
N ILE A 17 -2.05 -0.44 31.91
CA ILE A 17 -2.65 0.30 30.78
C ILE A 17 -1.61 1.19 30.07
N GLU A 18 -0.49 1.54 30.72
CA GLU A 18 0.37 2.63 30.25
C GLU A 18 1.42 2.24 29.17
N ALA A 19 1.71 0.95 28.98
CA ALA A 19 2.72 0.48 28.02
C ALA A 19 2.15 0.08 26.64
N VAL A 20 0.84 -0.14 26.53
CA VAL A 20 0.20 -0.70 25.31
C VAL A 20 -0.19 0.39 24.29
N GLU A 21 -0.35 1.63 24.76
CA GLU A 21 -0.83 2.75 23.94
C GLU A 21 0.11 3.19 22.80
N PRO A 22 1.44 3.31 22.98
CA PRO A 22 2.30 3.80 21.91
C PRO A 22 2.42 2.81 20.74
N GLU A 23 2.53 1.50 21.02
CA GLU A 23 2.57 0.48 19.97
C GLU A 23 1.24 0.38 19.21
N ARG A 24 0.11 0.42 19.91
CA ARG A 24 -1.22 0.40 19.27
C ARG A 24 -1.43 1.63 18.38
N ASN A 25 -0.99 2.81 18.81
CA ASN A 25 -1.14 4.05 18.03
C ASN A 25 -0.22 4.07 16.79
N ALA A 26 0.99 3.52 16.89
CA ALA A 26 1.91 3.38 15.77
C ALA A 26 1.35 2.42 14.69
N LEU A 27 0.84 1.25 15.09
CA LEU A 27 0.20 0.30 14.18
C LEU A 27 -1.02 0.90 13.47
N ASN A 28 -1.88 1.61 14.21
CA ASN A 28 -3.01 2.31 13.61
C ASN A 28 -2.55 3.37 12.59
N SER A 29 -1.44 4.07 12.86
CA SER A 29 -0.91 5.08 11.95
C SER A 29 -0.34 4.47 10.66
N GLU A 30 0.37 3.35 10.77
CA GLU A 30 0.92 2.60 9.64
C GLU A 30 -0.18 1.96 8.77
N GLN A 31 -1.21 1.40 9.41
CA GLN A 31 -2.37 0.84 8.71
C GLN A 31 -3.07 1.92 7.87
N ARG A 32 -3.35 3.09 8.46
CA ARG A 32 -3.98 4.20 7.74
C ARG A 32 -3.13 4.74 6.59
N LEU A 33 -1.81 4.71 6.75
CA LEU A 33 -0.87 5.08 5.69
C LEU A 33 -0.96 4.10 4.51
N THR A 34 -0.94 2.80 4.80
CA THR A 34 -1.04 1.74 3.79
C THR A 34 -2.38 1.83 3.04
N GLU A 35 -3.49 1.97 3.77
CA GLU A 35 -4.83 2.14 3.19
C GLU A 35 -4.90 3.36 2.24
N ALA A 36 -4.31 4.49 2.63
CA ALA A 36 -4.28 5.68 1.79
C ALA A 36 -3.51 5.46 0.48
N ILE A 37 -2.40 4.70 0.53
CA ILE A 37 -1.61 4.34 -0.65
C ILE A 37 -2.40 3.39 -1.56
N GLU A 38 -3.06 2.38 -0.99
CA GLU A 38 -3.88 1.44 -1.76
C GLU A 38 -5.04 2.12 -2.48
N GLN A 39 -5.72 3.06 -1.81
CA GLN A 39 -6.81 3.84 -2.39
C GLN A 39 -6.34 4.69 -3.58
N VAL A 40 -5.22 5.41 -3.45
CA VAL A 40 -4.71 6.24 -4.55
C VAL A 40 -4.22 5.39 -5.73
N CYS A 41 -3.61 4.23 -5.45
CA CYS A 41 -3.19 3.29 -6.49
C CYS A 41 -4.38 2.69 -7.24
N THR A 42 -5.45 2.33 -6.52
CA THR A 42 -6.71 1.86 -7.12
C THR A 42 -7.33 2.92 -8.01
N SER A 43 -7.44 4.16 -7.53
CA SER A 43 -7.98 5.27 -8.33
C SER A 43 -7.16 5.55 -9.59
N LYS A 44 -5.83 5.41 -9.52
CA LYS A 44 -4.96 5.54 -10.70
C LYS A 44 -5.14 4.39 -11.69
N ALA A 45 -5.37 3.16 -11.21
CA ALA A 45 -5.66 2.02 -12.08
C ALA A 45 -6.98 2.24 -12.84
N GLU A 46 -8.03 2.72 -12.15
CA GLU A 46 -9.30 3.10 -12.78
C GLU A 46 -9.11 4.20 -13.85
N GLU A 47 -8.26 5.19 -13.59
CA GLU A 47 -7.89 6.20 -14.61
C GLU A 47 -7.25 5.55 -15.85
N PHE A 48 -6.38 4.56 -15.67
CA PHE A 48 -5.81 3.82 -16.80
C PHE A 48 -6.85 2.96 -17.51
N HIS A 49 -7.84 2.41 -16.80
CA HIS A 49 -8.97 1.70 -17.42
C HIS A 49 -9.77 2.63 -18.34
N LEU A 50 -10.02 3.86 -17.90
CA LEU A 50 -10.70 4.87 -18.72
C LEU A 50 -9.92 5.23 -20.00
N LEU A 51 -8.60 5.01 -20.01
CA LEU A 51 -7.74 5.18 -21.17
C LEU A 51 -7.61 3.92 -22.04
N GLY A 52 -8.32 2.83 -21.71
CA GLY A 52 -8.36 1.57 -22.46
C GLY A 52 -7.47 0.45 -21.91
N TYR A 53 -6.88 0.60 -20.71
CA TYR A 53 -6.00 -0.39 -20.10
C TYR A 53 -6.70 -1.21 -19.01
N GLU A 54 -7.77 -1.92 -19.37
CA GLU A 54 -8.72 -2.56 -18.45
C GLU A 54 -8.13 -3.59 -17.47
N GLN A 55 -6.94 -4.13 -17.75
CA GLN A 55 -6.31 -5.17 -16.93
C GLN A 55 -5.41 -4.63 -15.81
N VAL A 56 -5.19 -3.31 -15.74
CA VAL A 56 -4.27 -2.75 -14.75
C VAL A 56 -4.85 -2.84 -13.34
N THR A 57 -4.06 -3.28 -12.37
CA THR A 57 -4.47 -3.33 -10.95
C THR A 57 -3.75 -2.28 -10.10
N GLY A 58 -4.36 -1.89 -8.98
CA GLY A 58 -3.72 -0.98 -8.02
C GLY A 58 -2.39 -1.53 -7.46
N ALA A 59 -2.29 -2.86 -7.30
CA ALA A 59 -1.06 -3.52 -6.88
C ALA A 59 0.09 -3.32 -7.90
N GLU A 60 -0.21 -3.40 -9.20
CA GLU A 60 0.78 -3.15 -10.25
C GLU A 60 1.20 -1.69 -10.31
N VAL A 61 0.27 -0.76 -10.07
CA VAL A 61 0.60 0.68 -9.96
C VAL A 61 1.58 0.90 -8.80
N TRP A 62 1.32 0.28 -7.65
CA TRP A 62 2.22 0.34 -6.50
C TRP A 62 3.59 -0.26 -6.80
N GLU A 63 3.64 -1.44 -7.41
CA GLU A 63 4.89 -2.11 -7.80
C GLU A 63 5.71 -1.24 -8.78
N CYS A 64 5.04 -0.61 -9.75
CA CYS A 64 5.66 0.31 -10.68
C CYS A 64 6.29 1.54 -9.98
N VAL A 65 5.57 2.16 -9.04
CA VAL A 65 6.03 3.39 -8.37
C VAL A 65 7.10 3.09 -7.32
N SER A 66 6.93 2.01 -6.56
CA SER A 66 7.82 1.63 -5.44
C SER A 66 9.25 1.29 -5.87
N GLN A 67 9.48 0.89 -7.13
CA GLN A 67 10.84 0.69 -7.68
C GLN A 67 11.73 1.93 -7.60
N LYS A 68 11.16 3.13 -7.48
CA LYS A 68 11.91 4.38 -7.32
C LYS A 68 12.50 4.53 -5.93
N TYR A 69 12.05 3.74 -4.95
CA TYR A 69 12.34 3.92 -3.55
C TYR A 69 13.18 2.77 -2.99
N LYS A 70 14.27 3.12 -2.31
CA LYS A 70 15.03 2.17 -1.47
C LYS A 70 14.48 2.08 -0.04
N MET A 71 13.82 3.15 0.40
CA MET A 71 13.11 3.27 1.68
C MET A 71 11.82 4.05 1.42
N ILE A 72 10.75 3.73 2.15
CA ILE A 72 9.44 4.37 1.96
C ILE A 72 9.57 5.89 2.23
N PRO A 73 9.28 6.75 1.25
CA PRO A 73 9.33 8.19 1.44
C PRO A 73 8.07 8.70 2.17
N PRO A 74 8.03 10.00 2.53
CA PRO A 74 6.83 10.60 3.08
C PRO A 74 5.59 10.41 2.19
N LEU A 75 4.41 10.22 2.80
CA LEU A 75 3.16 9.92 2.09
C LEU A 75 2.84 10.89 0.95
N HIS A 76 3.01 12.20 1.18
CA HIS A 76 2.72 13.21 0.16
C HIS A 76 3.53 13.01 -1.12
N ARG A 77 4.77 12.48 -1.00
CA ARG A 77 5.61 12.18 -2.16
C ARG A 77 5.12 10.94 -2.89
N VAL A 78 4.75 9.90 -2.15
CA VAL A 78 4.15 8.68 -2.74
C VAL A 78 2.89 9.02 -3.52
N ILE A 79 1.96 9.77 -2.90
CA ILE A 79 0.71 10.21 -3.53
C ILE A 79 1.01 11.00 -4.80
N ASN A 80 1.93 11.96 -4.74
CA ASN A 80 2.31 12.73 -5.92
C ASN A 80 2.88 11.84 -7.04
N ASP A 81 3.75 10.89 -6.71
CA ASP A 81 4.38 10.03 -7.70
C ASP A 81 3.39 9.02 -8.31
N VAL A 82 2.35 8.60 -7.58
CA VAL A 82 1.23 7.83 -8.10
C VAL A 82 0.35 8.69 -9.01
N LEU A 83 -0.11 9.85 -8.55
CA LEU A 83 -1.02 10.72 -9.30
C LEU A 83 -0.39 11.28 -10.59
N THR A 84 0.93 11.48 -10.59
CA THR A 84 1.69 11.96 -11.76
C THR A 84 2.26 10.85 -12.64
N LEU A 85 1.98 9.58 -12.32
CA LEU A 85 2.40 8.43 -13.13
C LEU A 85 1.75 8.49 -14.51
N LYS A 86 2.60 8.61 -15.55
CA LYS A 86 2.14 8.61 -16.94
C LYS A 86 1.97 7.18 -17.44
N THR A 87 0.94 6.95 -18.23
CA THR A 87 0.65 5.68 -18.92
C THR A 87 1.87 5.11 -19.64
N ASN A 88 2.59 5.92 -20.42
CA ASN A 88 3.80 5.45 -21.14
C ASN A 88 4.88 4.88 -20.22
N VAL A 89 5.04 5.44 -19.02
CA VAL A 89 6.01 4.95 -18.04
C VAL A 89 5.55 3.60 -17.50
N PHE A 90 4.27 3.49 -17.16
CA PHE A 90 3.69 2.23 -16.68
C PHE A 90 3.76 1.12 -17.73
N MET A 91 3.41 1.41 -18.99
CA MET A 91 3.45 0.41 -20.07
C MET A 91 4.87 -0.08 -20.34
N ASN A 92 5.85 0.83 -20.37
CA ASN A 92 7.25 0.45 -20.50
C ASN A 92 7.69 -0.45 -19.35
N TRP A 93 7.29 -0.12 -18.12
CA TRP A 93 7.56 -0.95 -16.97
C TRP A 93 6.92 -2.35 -17.10
N LEU A 94 5.64 -2.43 -17.48
CA LEU A 94 4.91 -3.69 -17.62
C LEU A 94 5.57 -4.61 -18.67
N LEU A 95 5.97 -4.03 -19.80
CA LEU A 95 6.73 -4.74 -20.84
C LEU A 95 8.03 -5.31 -20.26
N ILE A 96 8.84 -4.48 -19.59
CA ILE A 96 10.11 -4.91 -18.97
C ILE A 96 9.87 -6.01 -17.93
N ARG A 97 8.80 -5.92 -17.12
CA ARG A 97 8.44 -6.95 -16.13
C ARG A 97 8.15 -8.28 -16.81
N ALA A 98 7.34 -8.28 -17.87
CA ALA A 98 7.01 -9.49 -18.63
C ALA A 98 8.26 -10.15 -19.26
N TYR A 99 9.24 -9.36 -19.73
CA TYR A 99 10.52 -9.92 -20.21
C TYR A 99 11.41 -10.52 -19.10
N LYS A 100 11.28 -10.04 -17.87
CA LYS A 100 12.15 -10.42 -16.74
C LYS A 100 11.59 -11.56 -15.88
N GLN A 101 10.29 -11.84 -15.94
CA GLN A 101 9.63 -12.92 -15.23
C GLN A 101 9.02 -13.86 -16.28
N PRO A 102 9.81 -14.78 -16.86
CA PRO A 102 9.33 -15.64 -17.93
C PRO A 102 8.46 -16.77 -17.35
N ASP A 103 7.17 -16.48 -17.16
CA ASP A 103 6.16 -17.53 -17.34
C ASP A 103 6.06 -17.74 -18.86
N ALA A 104 6.70 -18.82 -19.33
CA ALA A 104 7.06 -19.02 -20.74
C ALA A 104 5.88 -19.14 -21.73
N ASP A 105 4.64 -19.22 -21.23
CA ASP A 105 3.44 -19.47 -22.05
C ASP A 105 2.71 -18.20 -22.53
N ASP A 106 3.00 -17.01 -21.99
CA ASP A 106 2.25 -15.77 -22.30
C ASP A 106 3.11 -14.64 -22.92
N MET A 107 4.27 -14.99 -23.48
CA MET A 107 5.17 -14.00 -24.07
C MET A 107 4.60 -13.47 -25.40
N PRO A 108 4.27 -12.17 -25.55
CA PRO A 108 3.94 -11.61 -26.85
C PRO A 108 5.20 -11.66 -27.74
N PRO A 109 5.05 -12.00 -29.03
CA PRO A 109 6.20 -12.12 -29.93
C PRO A 109 6.98 -10.81 -29.96
N PRO A 110 8.32 -10.85 -29.96
CA PRO A 110 9.13 -9.64 -30.00
C PRO A 110 8.75 -8.81 -31.23
N PRO A 111 8.73 -7.47 -31.11
CA PRO A 111 8.38 -6.60 -32.22
C PRO A 111 9.32 -6.90 -33.40
N LYS A 112 8.73 -7.21 -34.56
CA LYS A 112 9.50 -7.44 -35.79
C LYS A 112 10.22 -6.13 -36.12
N ARG A 113 11.54 -6.10 -35.95
CA ARG A 113 12.38 -5.03 -36.51
C ARG A 113 12.30 -5.16 -38.02
N HIS A 114 11.45 -4.34 -38.65
CA HIS A 114 11.61 -4.03 -40.06
C HIS A 114 12.86 -3.16 -40.18
N PHE A 115 13.95 -3.79 -40.63
CA PHE A 115 15.10 -3.07 -41.19
C PHE A 115 14.71 -2.49 -42.55
#